data_AF-A0A650ENL5-F1
#
_entry.id   AF-A0A650ENL5-F1
#
_cell.length_a   1.000
_cell.length_b   1.000
_cell.length_c   1.000
_cell.angle_alpha   90.00
_cell.angle_beta   90.00
_cell.angle_gamma   90.00
#
_symmetry.space_group_name_H-M   'P 1'
#
loop_
_entity.id
_entity.type
_entity.pdbx_description
1 polymer ?
#
loop_
_entity_poly.entity_id
_entity_poly.type
_entity_poly.pdbx_seq_one_letter_code
_entity_poly.pdbx_strand_id
1 'polypeptide(L)'
;MRKTHSYIQKDISDYLNISKSAYGYYEQGRNEMDIKTILKLSDFYNVSTDYLLGKVDVDENSIQKDESELLTLYRKLNRDSKNVIFGALYALSIKDSK
;
A
#
# COMPACT_ATOMS: atom_id res chain seq x y z
N MET A 1 8.11 -2.26 2.88
CA MET A 1 7.14 -2.45 4.00
C MET A 1 7.67 -1.93 5.33
N ARG A 2 8.32 -2.75 6.15
CA ARG A 2 8.78 -2.36 7.50
C ARG A 2 9.59 -1.06 7.52
N LYS A 3 10.64 -0.99 6.68
CA LYS A 3 11.54 0.18 6.61
C LYS A 3 10.84 1.47 6.20
N THR A 4 9.84 1.36 5.32
CA THR A 4 9.02 2.49 4.84
C THR A 4 8.14 3.06 5.94
N HIS A 5 7.76 2.24 6.92
CA HIS A 5 6.94 2.61 8.07
C HIS A 5 7.74 2.78 9.36
N SER A 6 9.08 2.82 9.28
CA SER A 6 9.99 3.01 10.43
C SER A 6 9.87 1.99 11.57
N TYR A 7 9.28 0.82 11.32
CA TYR A 7 9.20 -0.26 12.33
C TYR A 7 10.51 -1.04 12.42
N ILE A 8 10.81 -1.61 13.59
CA ILE A 8 11.86 -2.62 13.76
C ILE A 8 11.26 -4.04 13.71
N GLN A 9 12.07 -5.05 13.43
CA GLN A 9 11.59 -6.45 13.35
C GLN A 9 10.89 -6.89 14.65
N LYS A 10 11.30 -6.32 15.79
CA LYS A 10 10.71 -6.59 17.10
C LYS A 10 9.24 -6.17 17.17
N ASP A 11 8.91 -4.98 16.68
CA ASP A 11 7.53 -4.46 16.73
C ASP A 11 6.55 -5.40 16.03
N ILE A 12 6.97 -5.94 14.88
CA ILE A 12 6.13 -6.81 14.07
C ILE A 12 6.10 -8.22 14.63
N SER A 13 7.22 -8.73 15.16
CA SER A 13 7.22 -10.03 15.83
C SER A 13 6.35 -10.03 17.09
N ASP A 14 6.37 -8.93 17.85
CA ASP A 14 5.54 -8.75 19.04
C ASP A 14 4.05 -8.69 18.65
N TYR A 15 3.70 -7.97 17.58
CA TYR A 15 2.33 -7.93 17.03
C TYR A 15 1.85 -9.30 16.55
N LEU A 16 2.71 -10.06 15.87
CA LEU A 16 2.39 -11.40 15.37
C LEU A 16 2.41 -12.48 16.45
N ASN A 17 2.93 -12.16 17.65
CA ASN A 17 3.20 -13.11 18.73
C ASN A 17 4.12 -14.27 18.29
N ILE A 18 5.23 -13.92 17.63
CA ILE A 18 6.27 -14.86 17.18
C ILE A 18 7.65 -14.36 17.61
N SER A 19 8.68 -15.19 17.46
CA SER A 19 10.04 -14.73 17.74
C SER A 19 10.53 -13.74 16.67
N LYS A 20 11.39 -12.79 17.08
CA LYS A 20 12.07 -11.87 16.15
C LYS A 20 12.78 -12.62 15.03
N SER A 21 13.40 -13.76 15.34
CA SER A 21 14.08 -14.61 14.35
C SER A 21 13.09 -15.22 13.35
N ALA A 22 11.93 -15.68 13.80
CA ALA A 22 10.88 -16.21 12.91
C ALA A 22 10.41 -15.13 11.92
N TYR A 23 10.16 -13.90 12.41
CA TYR A 23 9.85 -12.79 11.51
C TYR A 23 11.00 -12.46 10.55
N GLY A 24 12.24 -12.49 11.03
CA GLY A 24 13.42 -12.32 10.19
C GLY A 24 13.54 -13.38 9.09
N TYR A 25 13.10 -14.61 9.33
CA TYR A 25 13.04 -15.67 8.31
C TYR A 25 11.95 -15.42 7.27
N TYR A 26 10.82 -14.82 7.64
CA TYR A 26 9.82 -14.37 6.68
C TYR A 26 10.38 -13.26 5.77
N GLU A 27 11.04 -12.24 6.33
CA GLU A 27 11.64 -11.16 5.53
C GLU A 27 12.73 -11.67 4.56
N GLN A 28 13.40 -12.78 4.88
CA GLN A 28 14.43 -13.39 4.06
C GLN A 28 13.90 -14.46 3.10
N GLY A 29 12.61 -14.78 3.13
CA GLY A 29 12.01 -15.86 2.34
C GLY A 29 12.50 -17.26 2.72
N ARG A 30 13.07 -17.44 3.92
CA ARG A 30 13.53 -18.76 4.40
C ARG A 30 12.38 -19.64 4.88
N ASN A 31 11.32 -19.01 5.40
CA ASN A 31 10.09 -19.66 5.83
C ASN A 31 8.90 -19.01 5.13
N GLU A 32 7.89 -19.80 4.80
CA GLU A 32 6.61 -19.28 4.33
C GLU A 32 5.74 -18.82 5.50
N MET A 33 4.99 -17.74 5.26
CA MET A 33 3.97 -17.25 6.18
C MET A 33 2.68 -18.04 5.96
N ASP A 34 1.98 -18.36 7.05
CA ASP A 34 0.63 -18.91 6.94
C ASP A 34 -0.39 -17.81 6.57
N ILE A 35 -1.58 -18.23 6.13
CA ILE A 35 -2.65 -17.32 5.71
C ILE A 35 -3.02 -16.35 6.85
N LYS A 36 -3.01 -16.81 8.11
CA LYS A 36 -3.34 -15.96 9.27
C LYS A 36 -2.31 -14.85 9.47
N THR A 37 -1.03 -15.15 9.30
CA THR A 37 0.06 -14.16 9.39
C THR A 37 -0.04 -13.14 8.27
N ILE A 38 -0.33 -13.60 7.04
CA ILE A 38 -0.55 -12.73 5.88
C ILE A 38 -1.68 -11.73 6.15
N LEU A 39 -2.84 -12.19 6.65
CA LEU A 39 -3.98 -11.33 6.98
C LEU A 39 -3.66 -10.32 8.10
N LYS A 40 -2.99 -10.77 9.18
CA LYS A 40 -2.56 -9.86 10.25
C LYS A 40 -1.63 -8.77 9.73
N LEU A 41 -0.69 -9.12 8.84
CA LEU A 41 0.24 -8.17 8.27
C LEU A 41 -0.45 -7.22 7.28
N SER A 42 -1.42 -7.69 6.49
CA SER A 42 -2.19 -6.81 5.60
C SER A 42 -2.96 -5.76 6.41
N ASP A 43 -3.56 -6.16 7.53
CA ASP A 43 -4.26 -5.24 8.45
C ASP A 43 -3.28 -4.29 9.13
N PHE A 44 -2.14 -4.80 9.62
CA PHE A 44 -1.12 -4.01 10.30
C PHE A 44 -0.54 -2.89 9.40
N TYR A 45 -0.26 -3.22 8.14
CA TYR A 45 0.26 -2.25 7.17
C TYR A 45 -0.83 -1.48 6.42
N ASN A 46 -2.11 -1.82 6.63
CA ASN A 46 -3.26 -1.28 5.91
C ASN A 46 -3.09 -1.35 4.38
N VAL A 47 -2.80 -2.56 3.88
CA VAL A 47 -2.56 -2.88 2.46
C VAL A 47 -3.35 -4.12 2.05
N SER A 48 -3.46 -4.40 0.75
CA SER A 48 -4.01 -5.67 0.29
C SER A 48 -3.03 -6.84 0.53
N THR A 49 -3.57 -8.05 0.63
CA THR A 49 -2.75 -9.28 0.70
C THR A 49 -1.93 -9.48 -0.57
N ASP A 50 -2.47 -9.09 -1.73
CA ASP A 50 -1.75 -9.14 -3.00
C ASP A 50 -0.50 -8.26 -2.95
N TYR A 51 -0.64 -7.02 -2.48
CA TYR A 51 0.50 -6.11 -2.28
C TYR A 51 1.54 -6.68 -1.30
N LEU A 52 1.09 -7.33 -0.21
CA LEU A 52 2.00 -7.99 0.74
C LEU A 52 2.77 -9.17 0.12
N LEU A 53 2.12 -9.92 -0.78
CA LEU A 53 2.69 -11.08 -1.47
C LEU A 53 3.48 -10.69 -2.74
N GLY A 54 3.63 -9.40 -3.02
CA GLY A 54 4.32 -8.90 -4.21
C GLY A 54 3.51 -9.04 -5.51
N LYS A 55 2.21 -9.33 -5.42
CA LYS A 55 1.27 -9.17 -6.53
C LYS A 55 0.75 -7.74 -6.49
N VAL A 56 1.39 -6.88 -7.26
CA VAL A 56 0.94 -5.50 -7.45
C VAL A 56 0.09 -5.46 -8.71
N ASP A 57 -1.18 -5.04 -8.61
CA ASP A 57 -2.01 -4.75 -9.80
C ASP A 57 -1.48 -3.55 -10.59
N VAL A 58 -0.65 -2.73 -9.94
CA VAL A 58 0.00 -1.56 -10.52
C VAL A 58 1.49 -1.81 -10.49
N ASP A 59 2.09 -2.09 -11.64
CA ASP A 59 3.54 -2.07 -11.75
C ASP A 59 3.98 -0.64 -11.37
N GLU A 60 4.83 -0.49 -10.35
CA GLU A 60 5.33 0.84 -9.96
C GLU A 60 6.11 1.50 -11.11
N ASN A 61 6.52 0.71 -12.12
CA ASN A 61 7.06 1.18 -13.40
C ASN A 61 6.00 1.47 -14.47
N SER A 62 4.73 1.12 -14.26
CA SER A 62 3.62 1.38 -15.18
C SER A 62 2.82 2.64 -14.85
N ILE A 63 3.11 3.34 -13.75
CA ILE A 63 2.51 4.66 -13.52
C ILE A 63 3.00 5.57 -14.63
N GLN A 64 2.09 5.93 -15.53
CA GLN A 64 2.41 6.83 -16.62
C GLN A 64 2.83 8.19 -16.03
N LYS A 65 3.72 8.91 -16.73
CA LYS A 65 4.34 10.13 -16.21
C LYS A 65 3.31 11.17 -15.76
N ASP A 66 2.20 11.26 -16.49
CA ASP A 66 1.05 12.12 -16.21
C ASP A 66 0.29 11.71 -14.94
N GLU A 67 0.08 10.43 -14.69
CA GLU A 67 -0.53 9.93 -13.44
C GLU A 67 0.29 10.31 -12.20
N SER A 68 1.62 10.19 -12.29
CA SER A 68 2.54 10.57 -11.21
C SER A 68 2.56 12.09 -10.96
N GLU A 69 2.52 12.88 -12.03
CA GLU A 69 2.46 14.33 -11.97
C GLU A 69 1.13 14.79 -11.34
N LEU A 70 0.00 14.20 -11.76
CA LEU A 70 -1.32 14.45 -11.18
C LEU A 70 -1.33 14.17 -9.68
N LEU A 71 -0.81 13.01 -9.24
CA LEU A 71 -0.78 12.63 -7.83
C LEU A 71 0.10 13.59 -7.00
N THR A 72 1.23 14.02 -7.57
CA THR A 72 2.14 14.98 -6.93
C THR A 72 1.47 16.34 -6.72
N LEU A 73 0.77 16.84 -7.74
CA LEU A 73 0.02 18.08 -7.65
C LEU A 73 -1.13 17.96 -6.65
N TYR A 74 -1.92 16.89 -6.75
CA TYR A 74 -3.07 16.64 -5.87
C TYR A 74 -2.67 16.64 -4.39
N ARG A 75 -1.55 16.01 -4.02
CA ARG A 75 -1.06 15.95 -2.63
C ARG A 75 -0.75 17.33 -2.04
N LYS A 76 -0.32 18.29 -2.85
CA LYS A 76 0.02 19.67 -2.43
C LYS A 76 -1.19 20.56 -2.20
N LEU A 77 -2.38 20.15 -2.64
CA LEU A 77 -3.59 20.96 -2.57
C LEU A 77 -4.28 20.92 -1.20
N ASN A 78 -4.96 22.02 -0.87
CA ASN A 78 -5.87 22.10 0.26
C ASN A 78 -7.17 21.33 -0.01
N ARG A 79 -8.02 21.19 1.02
CA ARG A 79 -9.26 20.43 0.95
C ARG A 79 -10.23 20.96 -0.11
N ASP A 80 -10.39 22.28 -0.20
CA ASP A 80 -11.35 22.89 -1.13
C ASP A 80 -10.93 22.68 -2.58
N SER A 81 -9.65 22.87 -2.89
CA SER A 81 -9.11 22.60 -4.22
C SER A 81 -9.21 21.12 -4.61
N LYS A 82 -9.02 20.20 -3.65
CA LYS A 82 -9.23 18.76 -3.89
C LYS A 82 -10.69 18.45 -4.22
N ASN A 83 -11.64 19.07 -3.51
CA ASN A 83 -13.07 18.89 -3.76
C ASN A 83 -13.46 19.36 -5.18
N VAL A 84 -12.88 20.46 -5.66
CA VAL A 84 -13.10 20.96 -7.03
C VAL A 84 -12.62 19.93 -8.06
N ILE A 85 -11.41 19.41 -7.89
CA ILE A 85 -10.85 18.38 -8.80
C ILE A 85 -11.74 17.13 -8.79
N PHE A 86 -12.16 16.68 -7.61
CA PHE A 86 -13.03 15.51 -7.49
C PHE A 86 -14.35 15.70 -8.26
N GLY A 87 -14.98 16.88 -8.14
CA GLY A 87 -16.19 17.20 -8.90
C GLY A 87 -15.98 17.18 -10.42
N ALA A 88 -14.86 17.72 -10.89
CA ALA A 88 -14.51 17.72 -12.32
C ALA A 88 -14.28 16.29 -12.85
N LEU A 89 -13.53 15.47 -12.10
CA LEU A 89 -13.29 14.06 -12.45
C LEU A 89 -14.59 13.25 -12.48
N TYR A 90 -15.47 13.45 -11.50
CA TYR A 90 -16.77 12.78 -11.44
C TYR A 90 -17.68 13.15 -12.62
N ALA A 91 -17.70 14.42 -13.02
CA ALA A 91 -18.47 14.86 -14.17
C ALA A 91 -17.94 14.22 -15.48
N LEU A 92 -16.62 14.14 -15.64
CA LEU A 92 -15.98 13.48 -16.79
C LEU A 92 -16.25 11.98 -16.81
N SER A 93 -16.16 11.29 -15.67
CA SER A 93 -16.43 9.85 -15.61
C SER A 93 -17.86 9.49 -16.02
N ILE A 94 -18.84 10.33 -15.68
CA ILE A 94 -20.22 10.15 -16.13
C ILE A 94 -20.34 10.36 -17.65
N LYS A 95 -19.62 11.34 -18.19
CA LYS A 95 -19.65 11.65 -19.63
C LYS A 95 -19.05 10.52 -20.47
N ASP A 96 -17.93 9.96 -20.05
CA ASP A 96 -17.24 8.89 -20.79
C ASP A 96 -17.90 7.51 -20.63
N SER A 97 -18.83 7.37 -19.66
CA SER A 97 -19.65 6.16 -19.47
C SER A 97 -20.91 6.12 -20.34
N LYS A 98 -21.13 7.10 -21.23
CA LYS A 98 -22.25 7.18 -22.18
C LYS A 98 -21.77 7.03 -23.61
#